data_AF-A0A1M3PUA3-F1
#
_entry.id   AF-A0A1M3PUA3-F1
#
_cell.length_a   1.000
_cell.length_b   1.000
_cell.length_c   1.000
_cell.angle_alpha   90.00
_cell.angle_beta   90.00
_cell.angle_gamma   90.00
#
_symmetry.space_group_name_H-M   'P 1'
#
loop_
_entity.id
_entity.type
_entity.pdbx_description
1 polymer ?
#
loop_
_entity_poly.entity_id
_entity_poly.type
_entity_poly.pdbx_seq_one_letter_code
_entity_poly.pdbx_strand_id
1 'polypeptide(L)'
;MSALLIEAARCWREARDSGKAVQPSLFILLSRHGHDMLAPVFDSLMTLAEAVSGKRIVVGSGPDLSEDEHRLIGLFEGTGALARKSGLALSLQFAVRSLQILLVRTASISATRLAA
;
A
#
# COMPACT_ATOMS: atom_id res chain seq x y z
N MET A 1 -2.40 -4.85 -9.86
CA MET A 1 -1.58 -4.35 -8.73
C MET A 1 -2.26 -3.19 -8.00
N SER A 2 -2.78 -2.19 -8.73
CA SER A 2 -3.58 -1.08 -8.16
C SER A 2 -4.77 -1.56 -7.29
N ALA A 3 -5.51 -2.59 -7.71
CA ALA A 3 -6.62 -3.15 -6.92
C ALA A 3 -6.18 -3.62 -5.52
N LEU A 4 -5.06 -4.36 -5.40
CA LEU A 4 -4.53 -4.82 -4.12
C LEU A 4 -4.10 -3.65 -3.22
N LEU A 5 -3.51 -2.60 -3.82
CA LEU A 5 -3.14 -1.38 -3.11
C LEU A 5 -4.38 -0.68 -2.51
N ILE A 6 -5.47 -0.60 -3.27
CA ILE A 6 -6.74 -0.01 -2.79
C ILE A 6 -7.38 -0.87 -1.70
N GLU A 7 -7.45 -2.19 -1.89
CA GLU A 7 -7.96 -3.11 -0.85
C GLU A 7 -7.15 -2.99 0.45
N ALA A 8 -5.82 -2.93 0.35
CA ALA A 8 -4.95 -2.75 1.50
C ALA A 8 -5.13 -1.38 2.17
N ALA A 9 -5.24 -0.30 1.40
CA ALA A 9 -5.50 1.05 1.93
C ALA A 9 -6.83 1.11 2.70
N ARG A 10 -7.89 0.51 2.15
CA ARG A 10 -9.21 0.43 2.78
C ARG A 10 -9.20 -0.42 4.03
N CYS A 11 -8.59 -1.60 4.00
CA CYS A 11 -8.43 -2.46 5.17
C CYS A 11 -7.63 -1.77 6.29
N TRP A 12 -6.53 -1.11 5.93
CA TRP A 12 -5.72 -0.34 6.86
C TRP A 12 -6.52 0.79 7.51
N ARG A 13 -7.28 1.54 6.69
CA ARG A 13 -8.10 2.67 7.16
C ARG A 13 -9.17 2.21 8.13
N GLU A 14 -9.94 1.19 7.74
CA GLU A 14 -10.99 0.57 8.54
C GLU A 14 -10.45 0.03 9.87
N ALA A 15 -9.33 -0.70 9.85
CA ALA A 15 -8.73 -1.24 11.07
C ALA A 15 -8.32 -0.11 12.03
N ARG A 16 -7.69 0.94 11.50
CA ARG A 16 -7.21 2.07 12.30
C ARG A 16 -8.35 2.94 12.84
N ASP A 17 -9.43 3.13 12.08
CA ASP A 17 -10.60 3.91 12.52
C ASP A 17 -11.47 3.15 13.51
N SER A 18 -11.57 1.83 13.38
CA SER A 18 -12.30 0.96 14.31
C SER A 18 -11.48 0.53 15.54
N GLY A 19 -10.23 1.00 15.67
CA GLY A 19 -9.32 0.65 16.77
C GLY A 19 -8.86 -0.81 16.77
N LYS A 20 -9.03 -1.53 15.66
CA LYS A 20 -8.54 -2.90 15.48
C LYS A 20 -7.02 -2.91 15.22
N ALA A 21 -6.41 -4.07 15.45
CA ALA A 21 -5.01 -4.27 15.11
C ALA A 21 -4.81 -4.25 13.58
N VAL A 22 -4.07 -3.26 13.10
CA VAL A 22 -3.80 -3.05 11.66
C VAL A 22 -3.02 -4.22 11.05
N GLN A 23 -1.94 -4.65 11.69
CA GLN A 23 -1.06 -5.70 11.18
C GLN A 23 -1.80 -7.03 10.93
N PRO A 24 -2.57 -7.61 11.88
CA PRO A 24 -3.38 -8.79 11.60
C PRO A 24 -4.43 -8.59 10.51
N SER A 25 -5.05 -7.41 10.44
CA SER A 25 -6.08 -7.11 9.43
C SER A 25 -5.48 -7.12 8.01
N LEU A 26 -4.32 -6.47 7.85
CA LEU A 26 -3.56 -6.50 6.60
C LEU A 26 -3.04 -7.89 6.27
N PHE A 27 -2.51 -8.62 7.26
CA PHE A 27 -2.03 -9.99 7.06
C PHE A 27 -3.12 -10.89 6.50
N ILE A 28 -4.32 -10.88 7.09
CA ILE A 28 -5.46 -11.69 6.63
C ILE A 28 -5.87 -11.32 5.21
N LEU A 29 -5.96 -10.03 4.89
CA LEU A 29 -6.30 -9.57 3.54
C LEU A 29 -5.26 -10.05 2.53
N LEU A 30 -3.98 -9.77 2.79
CA LEU A 30 -2.89 -10.03 1.86
C LEU A 30 -2.61 -11.53 1.71
N SER A 31 -2.88 -12.34 2.74
CA SER A 31 -2.79 -13.81 2.68
C SER A 31 -3.68 -14.40 1.60
N ARG A 32 -4.87 -13.83 1.36
CA ARG A 32 -5.79 -14.28 0.30
C ARG A 32 -5.20 -14.13 -1.09
N HIS A 33 -4.21 -13.25 -1.22
CA HIS A 33 -3.50 -12.92 -2.45
C HIS A 33 -2.06 -13.47 -2.47
N GLY A 34 -1.64 -14.27 -1.47
CA GLY A 34 -0.28 -14.81 -1.38
C GLY A 34 0.81 -13.77 -1.05
N HIS A 35 0.42 -12.66 -0.43
CA HIS A 35 1.29 -11.51 -0.13
C HIS A 35 1.32 -11.15 1.35
N ASP A 36 1.01 -12.11 2.22
CA ASP A 36 0.91 -11.99 3.68
C ASP A 36 2.13 -11.30 4.32
N MET A 37 3.35 -11.63 3.85
CA MET A 37 4.59 -11.01 4.32
C MET A 37 4.69 -9.50 4.05
N LEU A 38 3.84 -8.93 3.19
CA LEU A 38 3.85 -7.50 2.87
C LEU A 38 3.02 -6.64 3.82
N ALA A 39 2.30 -7.23 4.79
CA ALA A 39 1.51 -6.47 5.75
C ALA A 39 2.29 -5.34 6.45
N PRO A 40 3.54 -5.55 6.92
CA PRO A 40 4.33 -4.47 7.52
C PRO A 40 4.69 -3.34 6.54
N VAL A 41 4.86 -3.69 5.26
CA VAL A 41 5.21 -2.73 4.21
C VAL A 41 4.02 -1.83 3.91
N PHE A 42 2.81 -2.40 3.79
CA PHE A 42 1.61 -1.61 3.56
C PHE A 42 1.28 -0.70 4.75
N ASP A 43 1.42 -1.18 5.99
CA ASP A 43 1.23 -0.34 7.18
C ASP A 43 2.20 0.85 7.22
N SER A 44 3.47 0.60 6.91
CA SER A 44 4.49 1.65 6.85
C SER A 44 4.20 2.66 5.73
N LEU A 45 3.77 2.17 4.55
CA LEU A 45 3.44 2.99 3.40
C LEU A 45 2.31 3.98 3.72
N MET A 46 1.20 3.49 4.30
CA MET A 46 0.05 4.32 4.64
C MET A 46 0.38 5.31 5.75
N THR A 47 1.12 4.89 6.77
CA THR A 47 1.58 5.76 7.85
C THR A 47 2.48 6.89 7.32
N LEU A 48 3.40 6.58 6.39
CA LEU A 48 4.25 7.58 5.75
C LEU A 48 3.44 8.51 4.83
N ALA A 49 2.43 8.00 4.11
CA ALA A 49 1.57 8.82 3.27
C ALA A 49 0.75 9.84 4.09
N GLU A 50 0.23 9.45 5.26
CA GLU A 50 -0.39 10.40 6.21
C GLU A 50 0.63 11.41 6.75
N ALA A 51 1.82 10.96 7.14
CA ALA A 51 2.86 11.83 7.67
C ALA A 51 3.34 12.88 6.65
N VAL A 52 3.47 12.51 5.37
CA VAL A 52 3.87 13.42 4.28
C VAL A 52 2.76 14.40 3.93
N SER A 53 1.50 13.93 3.89
CA SER A 53 0.35 14.79 3.56
C SER A 53 -0.08 15.69 4.73
N GLY A 54 0.29 15.35 5.96
CA GLY A 54 -0.17 16.02 7.18
C GLY A 54 -1.68 15.84 7.43
N LYS A 55 -2.31 14.91 6.70
CA LYS A 55 -3.75 14.64 6.75
C LYS A 55 -3.98 13.15 6.85
N ARG A 56 -5.14 12.77 7.39
CA ARG A 56 -5.57 11.37 7.36
C ARG A 56 -5.94 10.99 5.94
N ILE A 57 -5.59 9.78 5.53
CA ILE A 57 -6.01 9.22 4.24
C ILE A 57 -7.53 9.04 4.27
N VAL A 58 -8.22 9.57 3.28
CA VAL A 58 -9.64 9.31 3.04
C VAL A 58 -9.75 8.21 2.00
N VAL A 59 -10.53 7.16 2.28
CA VAL A 59 -10.78 6.07 1.33
C VAL A 59 -12.17 6.19 0.72
N GLY A 60 -12.32 5.69 -0.51
CA GLY A 60 -13.60 5.65 -1.19
C GLY A 60 -14.51 4.54 -0.67
N SER A 61 -15.66 4.38 -1.32
CA SER A 61 -16.65 3.35 -0.97
C SER A 61 -17.05 2.57 -2.22
N GLY A 62 -17.16 1.24 -2.10
CA GLY A 62 -17.54 0.39 -3.21
C GLY A 62 -16.63 0.57 -4.44
N PRO A 63 -17.18 0.81 -5.65
CA PRO A 63 -16.37 1.02 -6.85
C PRO A 63 -15.72 2.41 -6.93
N ASP A 64 -16.19 3.38 -6.15
CA ASP A 64 -15.74 4.77 -6.25
C ASP A 64 -14.41 4.95 -5.51
N LEU A 65 -13.43 5.54 -6.19
CA LEU A 65 -12.11 5.84 -5.63
C LEU A 65 -12.05 7.27 -5.09
N SER A 66 -11.45 7.45 -3.90
CA SER A 66 -11.16 8.78 -3.35
C SER A 66 -9.99 9.46 -4.06
N GLU A 67 -9.81 10.77 -3.82
CA GLU A 67 -8.64 11.50 -4.34
C GLU A 67 -7.32 10.93 -3.78
N ASP A 68 -7.29 10.53 -2.50
CA ASP A 68 -6.09 9.95 -1.90
C ASP A 68 -5.78 8.56 -2.47
N GLU A 69 -6.80 7.77 -2.82
CA GLU A 69 -6.64 6.50 -3.52
C GLU A 69 -6.03 6.69 -4.92
N HIS A 70 -6.49 7.69 -5.68
CA HIS A 70 -5.87 8.05 -6.96
C HIS A 70 -4.41 8.50 -6.79
N ARG A 71 -4.10 9.28 -5.75
CA ARG A 71 -2.72 9.70 -5.45
C ARG A 71 -1.82 8.52 -5.08
N LEU A 72 -2.32 7.58 -4.28
CA LEU A 72 -1.59 6.36 -3.93
C LEU A 72 -1.28 5.52 -5.16
N ILE A 73 -2.25 5.36 -6.07
CA ILE A 73 -2.03 4.70 -7.36
C ILE A 73 -0.96 5.43 -8.15
N GLY A 74 -1.09 6.75 -8.32
CA GLY A 74 -0.11 7.54 -9.08
C GLY A 74 1.31 7.45 -8.50
N LEU A 75 1.43 7.48 -7.16
CA LEU A 75 2.70 7.27 -6.48
C LEU A 75 3.28 5.88 -6.75
N PHE A 76 2.44 4.85 -6.68
CA PHE A 76 2.84 3.47 -6.94
C PHE A 76 3.13 3.20 -8.42
N GLU A 77 2.54 3.93 -9.36
CA GLU A 77 2.83 3.80 -10.78
C GLU A 77 3.99 4.69 -11.23
N GLY A 78 4.47 5.58 -10.36
CA GLY A 78 5.52 6.56 -10.66
C GLY A 78 5.05 7.74 -11.51
N THR A 79 3.73 7.88 -11.69
CA THR A 79 3.08 8.97 -12.42
C THR A 79 2.76 10.17 -11.51
N GLY A 80 2.74 9.96 -10.19
CA GLY A 80 2.50 10.98 -9.18
C GLY A 80 3.78 11.63 -8.66
N ALA A 81 3.83 12.96 -8.63
CA ALA A 81 4.89 13.71 -7.96
C ALA A 81 4.55 13.94 -6.48
N LEU A 82 5.47 13.61 -5.57
CA LEU A 82 5.35 14.08 -4.18
C LEU A 82 5.68 15.57 -4.15
N ALA A 83 4.69 16.40 -3.81
CA ALA A 83 4.91 17.83 -3.63
C ALA A 83 5.84 18.08 -2.43
N ARG A 84 6.96 18.77 -2.70
CA ARG A 84 7.98 19.26 -1.76
C ARG A 84 8.96 18.20 -1.23
N LYS A 85 10.26 18.48 -1.45
CA LYS A 85 11.42 17.68 -1.00
C LYS A 85 11.57 17.75 0.52
N SER A 86 10.70 17.08 1.28
CA SER A 86 10.97 16.75 2.68
C SER A 86 11.67 15.39 2.75
N GLY A 87 12.49 15.15 3.78
CA GLY A 87 13.14 13.84 3.98
C GLY A 87 12.11 12.69 4.02
N LEU A 88 10.92 12.94 4.56
CA LEU A 88 9.81 11.98 4.59
C LEU A 88 9.28 11.63 3.19
N ALA A 89 9.21 12.60 2.28
CA ALA A 89 8.79 12.34 0.90
C ALA A 89 9.79 11.41 0.18
N LEU A 90 11.09 11.58 0.42
CA LEU A 90 12.11 10.68 -0.12
C LEU A 90 11.99 9.27 0.49
N SER A 91 11.80 9.16 1.82
CA SER A 91 11.57 7.87 2.48
C SER A 91 10.35 7.14 1.91
N LEU A 92 9.27 7.87 1.63
CA LEU A 92 8.08 7.32 1.00
C LEU A 92 8.36 6.80 -0.42
N GLN A 93 9.12 7.54 -1.24
CA GLN A 93 9.55 7.06 -2.56
C GLN A 93 10.38 5.78 -2.48
N PHE A 94 11.33 5.70 -1.54
CA PHE A 94 12.13 4.48 -1.36
C PHE A 94 11.28 3.30 -0.88
N ALA A 95 10.32 3.51 0.02
CA ALA A 95 9.42 2.46 0.47
C ALA A 95 8.57 1.92 -0.69
N VAL A 96 8.02 2.81 -1.54
CA VAL A 96 7.26 2.43 -2.73
C VAL A 96 8.12 1.65 -3.72
N ARG A 97 9.34 2.12 -4.02
CA ARG A 97 10.27 1.41 -4.90
C ARG A 97 10.66 0.04 -4.36
N SER A 98 10.91 -0.07 -3.05
CA SER A 98 11.17 -1.35 -2.39
C SER A 98 9.99 -2.31 -2.51
N LEU A 99 8.77 -1.83 -2.26
CA LEU A 99 7.54 -2.62 -2.39
C LEU A 99 7.33 -3.11 -3.82
N GLN A 100 7.54 -2.26 -4.84
CA GLN A 100 7.48 -2.67 -6.25
C GLN A 100 8.45 -3.83 -6.55
N ILE A 101 9.70 -3.71 -6.09
CA ILE A 101 10.72 -4.76 -6.28
C ILE A 101 10.28 -6.07 -5.63
N LEU A 102 9.81 -6.02 -4.37
CA LEU A 102 9.33 -7.20 -3.66
C LEU A 102 8.15 -7.86 -4.37
N LEU A 103 7.18 -7.08 -4.83
CA LEU A 103 6.01 -7.59 -5.55
C LEU A 103 6.39 -8.28 -6.86
N VAL A 104 7.26 -7.67 -7.67
CA VAL A 104 7.79 -8.28 -8.90
C VAL A 104 8.52 -9.60 -8.59
N ARG A 105 9.29 -9.65 -7.50
CA ARG A 105 10.00 -10.85 -7.07
C ARG A 105 9.06 -11.96 -6.59
N THR A 106 8.01 -11.63 -5.83
CA THR A 106 7.02 -12.61 -5.36
C THR A 106 6.19 -13.20 -6.50
N ALA A 107 5.86 -12.41 -7.54
CA ALA A 107 5.22 -12.91 -8.75
C ALA A 107 6.13 -13.88 -9.52
N SER A 108 7.42 -13.58 -9.63
CA SER A 108 8.40 -14.45 -10.28
C SER A 108 8.64 -15.76 -9.53
N ILE A 109 8.69 -15.75 -8.19
CA ILE A 109 8.89 -16.96 -7.37
C ILE A 109 7.67 -17.89 -7.45
N SER A 110 6.45 -17.33 -7.51
CA SER A 110 5.22 -18.10 -7.64
C SER A 110 5.09 -18.79 -9.01
N ALA A 111 5.53 -18.11 -10.08
CA ALA A 111 5.58 -18.71 -11.43
C ALA A 111 6.57 -19.88 -11.51
N THR A 112 7.73 -19.77 -10.86
CA THR A 112 8.74 -20.86 -10.82
C THR A 112 8.27 -22.07 -10.00
N ARG A 113 7.45 -21.87 -8.97
CA ARG A 113 6.87 -22.98 -8.17
C ARG A 113 5.72 -23.72 -8.84
N LEU A 114 5.03 -23.10 -9.81
CA LEU A 114 3.99 -23.77 -10.61
C LEU A 114 4.55 -24.52 -11.83
N ALA A 115 5.81 -24.28 -12.20
CA ALA A 115 6.49 -24.90 -13.34
C ALA A 115 7.43 -26.07 -12.94
N ALA A 116 7.48 -26.43 -11.66
CA ALA A 116 8.28 -27.52 -11.10
C ALA A 116 7.36 -28.55 -10.42
#